data_AF-A0A848UJS3-F1
#
_entry.id   AF-A0A848UJS3-F1
#
_cell.length_a   1.000
_cell.length_b   1.000
_cell.length_c   1.000
_cell.angle_alpha   90.00
_cell.angle_beta   90.00
_cell.angle_gamma   90.00
#
_symmetry.space_group_name_H-M   'P 1'
#
loop_
_entity.id
_entity.type
_entity.pdbx_description
1 polymer ?
#
loop_
_entity_poly.entity_id
_entity_poly.type
_entity_poly.pdbx_seq_one_letter_code
_entity_poly.pdbx_strand_id
1 'polypeptide(L)'
;MEEFYGTPQEYFEVSASLESVGFVVAVDDATAAEQGTWTPDGGLVGPEPVGEASGETFTADEIDVDADVIFDQLRDELDDPVIVDFAVQGGPDGTVIYDATVASENGGVLLVLLGADGQILGVQGQ
;
A
#
# COMPACT_ATOMS: atom_id res chain seq x y z
N MET A 1 16.29 1.14 -2.90
CA MET A 1 15.70 0.99 -1.56
C MET A 1 16.64 0.21 -0.64
N GLU A 2 17.07 -0.99 -1.07
CA GLU A 2 18.07 -1.79 -0.33
C GLU A 2 19.38 -1.05 -0.05
N GLU A 3 19.92 -0.30 -1.02
CA GLU A 3 21.11 0.55 -0.83
C GLU A 3 20.88 1.75 0.13
N PHE A 4 19.62 2.12 0.40
CA PHE A 4 19.29 3.28 1.23
C PHE A 4 18.98 2.88 2.68
N TYR A 5 18.33 1.73 2.89
CA TYR A 5 17.83 1.29 4.19
C TYR A 5 18.46 0.00 4.74
N GLY A 6 19.17 -0.80 3.93
CA GLY A 6 19.70 -2.11 4.37
C GLY A 6 18.61 -3.17 4.55
N THR A 7 18.93 -4.46 4.44
CA THR A 7 17.93 -5.54 4.25
C THR A 7 17.82 -6.52 5.43
N PRO A 8 16.62 -7.08 5.73
CA PRO A 8 15.31 -6.75 5.14
C PRO A 8 14.64 -5.55 5.84
N GLN A 9 13.86 -4.79 5.08
CA GLN A 9 13.10 -3.64 5.57
C GLN A 9 11.73 -4.07 6.10
N GLU A 10 11.28 -3.42 7.16
CA GLU A 10 9.95 -3.58 7.74
C GLU A 10 9.13 -2.33 7.42
N TYR A 11 8.08 -2.49 6.61
CA TYR A 11 7.17 -1.42 6.20
C TYR A 11 5.92 -1.43 7.04
N PHE A 12 5.43 -0.25 7.42
CA PHE A 12 4.10 -0.09 7.96
C PHE A 12 3.07 0.00 6.83
N GLU A 13 3.44 0.69 5.75
CA GLU A 13 2.60 0.89 4.58
C GLU A 13 3.45 1.09 3.32
N VAL A 14 2.97 0.58 2.20
CA VAL A 14 3.38 0.98 0.84
C VAL A 14 2.10 1.24 0.05
N SER A 15 1.99 2.42 -0.56
CA SER A 15 0.83 2.82 -1.39
C SER A 15 1.27 3.27 -2.76
N ALA A 16 0.44 3.01 -3.77
CA ALA A 16 0.73 3.29 -5.17
C ALA A 16 -0.48 3.89 -5.88
N SER A 17 -0.24 5.04 -6.50
CA SER A 17 -1.17 5.74 -7.37
C SER A 17 -0.52 6.04 -8.72
N LEU A 18 -1.29 6.61 -9.66
CA LEU A 18 -0.74 7.10 -10.93
C LEU A 18 0.30 8.22 -10.76
N GLU A 19 0.30 8.89 -9.61
CA GLU A 19 1.14 10.05 -9.35
C GLU A 19 2.40 9.71 -8.57
N SER A 20 2.43 8.63 -7.80
CA SER A 20 3.61 8.26 -6.99
C SER A 20 3.47 6.90 -6.29
N VAL A 21 4.59 6.44 -5.72
CA VAL A 21 4.63 5.34 -4.73
C VAL A 21 5.07 5.89 -3.38
N GLY A 22 4.20 5.85 -2.38
CA GLY A 22 4.49 6.22 -1.00
C GLY A 22 4.95 5.03 -0.17
N PHE A 23 5.75 5.27 0.88
CA PHE A 23 6.08 4.26 1.87
C PHE A 23 6.22 4.87 3.27
N VAL A 24 5.96 4.05 4.28
CA VAL A 24 6.34 4.30 5.68
C VAL A 24 7.13 3.08 6.16
N VAL A 25 8.37 3.29 6.62
CA VAL A 25 9.33 2.22 6.91
C VAL A 25 9.94 2.39 8.29
N ALA A 26 10.15 1.28 8.99
CA ALA A 26 10.89 1.24 10.24
C ALA A 26 12.39 1.41 10.00
N VAL A 27 13.03 2.22 10.83
CA VAL A 27 14.47 2.51 10.83
C VAL A 27 15.03 2.41 12.26
N ASP A 28 16.35 2.51 12.38
CA ASP A 28 17.06 2.46 13.67
C ASP A 28 16.65 1.26 14.53
N ASP A 29 16.74 0.05 13.96
CA ASP A 29 16.35 -1.22 14.61
C ASP A 29 14.90 -1.20 15.15
N ALA A 30 13.97 -0.69 14.33
CA ALA A 30 12.54 -0.54 14.63
C ALA A 30 12.24 0.36 15.84
N THR A 31 13.07 1.38 16.07
CA THR A 31 12.81 2.40 17.11
C THR A 31 12.28 3.72 16.56
N ALA A 32 12.46 3.98 15.26
CA ALA A 32 11.94 5.15 14.56
C ALA A 32 11.31 4.76 13.23
N ALA A 33 10.52 5.66 12.65
CA ALA A 33 9.94 5.47 11.33
C ALA A 33 10.19 6.68 10.43
N GLU A 34 10.33 6.41 9.14
CA GLU A 34 10.48 7.41 8.08
C GLU A 34 9.40 7.23 7.00
N GLN A 35 9.02 8.33 6.37
CA GLN A 35 8.13 8.34 5.21
C GLN A 35 8.84 8.95 4.01
N GLY A 36 8.64 8.35 2.84
CA GLY A 36 9.10 8.92 1.57
C GLY A 36 8.14 8.62 0.43
N THR A 37 8.42 9.25 -0.71
CA THR A 37 7.61 9.12 -1.93
C THR A 37 8.50 9.06 -3.15
N TRP A 38 8.32 8.03 -3.98
CA TRP A 38 8.92 7.95 -5.30
C TRP A 38 8.01 8.59 -6.33
N THR A 39 8.54 9.55 -7.08
CA THR A 39 7.86 10.21 -8.17
C THR A 39 7.91 9.36 -9.45
N PRO A 40 7.04 9.61 -10.45
CA PRO A 40 7.01 8.83 -11.70
C PRO A 40 8.28 8.98 -12.53
N ASP A 41 9.03 10.07 -12.34
CA ASP A 41 10.35 10.31 -12.93
C ASP A 41 11.50 9.60 -12.18
N GLY A 42 11.18 8.84 -11.12
CA GLY A 42 12.14 8.05 -10.35
C GLY A 42 12.92 8.85 -9.31
N GLY A 43 12.47 10.05 -8.95
CA GLY A 43 13.03 10.85 -7.87
C GLY A 43 12.44 10.44 -6.51
N LEU A 44 13.26 10.42 -5.46
CA LEU A 44 12.78 10.28 -4.08
C LEU A 44 12.54 11.67 -3.47
N VAL A 45 11.34 11.89 -2.97
CA VAL A 45 10.98 13.02 -2.10
C VAL A 45 10.95 12.50 -0.65
N GLY A 46 11.62 13.23 0.25
CA GLY A 46 12.00 12.72 1.58
C GLY A 46 13.29 11.88 1.51
N PRO A 47 13.48 10.89 2.42
CA PRO A 47 12.59 10.51 3.50
C PRO A 47 12.64 11.49 4.69
N GLU A 48 11.51 11.61 5.39
CA GLU A 48 11.37 12.46 6.58
C GLU A 48 10.95 11.61 7.79
N PRO A 49 11.44 11.89 9.00
CA PRO A 49 11.04 11.16 10.20
C PRO A 49 9.58 11.44 10.55
N VAL A 50 8.81 10.37 10.80
CA VAL A 50 7.39 10.44 11.20
C VAL A 50 7.15 10.12 12.68
N GLY A 51 8.19 9.70 13.40
CA GLY A 51 8.16 9.51 14.85
C GLY A 51 8.74 8.16 15.29
N GLU A 52 8.28 7.69 16.46
CA GLU A 52 8.60 6.36 16.97
C GLU A 52 7.94 5.28 16.09
N ALA A 53 8.68 4.21 15.80
CA ALA A 53 8.13 3.04 15.13
C ALA A 53 7.06 2.39 16.02
N SER A 54 5.82 2.35 15.54
CA SER A 54 4.71 1.71 16.24
C SER A 54 3.65 1.26 15.25
N GLY A 55 3.01 0.12 15.54
CA GLY A 55 2.06 -0.54 14.65
C GLY A 55 2.60 -1.87 14.12
N GLU A 56 1.80 -2.50 13.27
CA GLU A 56 2.15 -3.74 12.60
C GLU A 56 2.98 -3.44 11.35
N THR A 57 3.93 -4.31 11.03
CA THR A 57 4.78 -4.17 9.84
C THR A 57 4.74 -5.42 8.98
N PHE A 58 5.25 -5.30 7.76
CA PHE A 58 5.47 -6.40 6.83
C PHE A 58 6.80 -6.21 6.10
N THR A 59 7.37 -7.31 5.63
CA THR A 59 8.51 -7.36 4.73
C THR A 59 8.06 -7.57 3.29
N ALA A 60 8.92 -7.23 2.33
CA ALA A 60 8.59 -7.41 0.91
C ALA A 60 8.31 -8.89 0.54
N ASP A 61 8.94 -9.85 1.24
CA ASP A 61 8.75 -11.29 1.01
C ASP A 61 7.39 -11.81 1.50
N GLU A 62 6.66 -11.03 2.32
CA GLU A 62 5.32 -11.37 2.81
C GLU A 62 4.20 -10.87 1.88
N ILE A 63 4.53 -10.09 0.86
CA ILE A 63 3.59 -9.63 -0.16
C ILE A 63 3.36 -10.77 -1.17
N ASP A 64 2.16 -11.33 -1.17
CA ASP A 64 1.77 -12.48 -2.01
C ASP A 64 0.55 -12.12 -2.88
N VAL A 65 0.65 -11.01 -3.62
CA VAL A 65 -0.40 -10.56 -4.57
C VAL A 65 0.07 -10.63 -6.01
N ASP A 66 -0.85 -10.98 -6.89
CA ASP A 66 -0.71 -10.75 -8.34
C ASP A 66 -1.52 -9.51 -8.70
N ALA A 67 -0.83 -8.41 -9.02
CA ALA A 67 -1.47 -7.12 -9.30
C ALA A 67 -2.43 -7.17 -10.49
N ASP A 68 -2.16 -7.99 -11.50
CA ASP A 68 -3.06 -8.14 -12.65
C ASP A 68 -4.37 -8.78 -12.19
N VAL A 69 -4.29 -9.81 -11.34
CA VAL A 69 -5.47 -10.48 -10.76
C VAL A 69 -6.28 -9.53 -9.88
N ILE A 70 -5.61 -8.74 -9.02
CA ILE A 70 -6.29 -7.74 -8.17
C ILE A 70 -7.08 -6.75 -9.03
N PHE A 71 -6.40 -6.13 -10.01
CA PHE A 71 -7.00 -5.05 -10.78
C PHE A 71 -8.05 -5.54 -11.76
N ASP A 72 -7.91 -6.75 -12.32
CA ASP A 72 -8.96 -7.36 -13.15
C ASP A 72 -10.21 -7.66 -12.33
N GLN A 73 -10.08 -8.20 -11.11
CA GLN A 73 -11.24 -8.44 -10.24
C GLN A 73 -11.94 -7.15 -9.83
N LEU A 74 -11.20 -6.10 -9.49
CA LEU A 74 -11.79 -4.78 -9.20
C LEU A 74 -12.59 -4.23 -10.38
N ARG A 75 -12.07 -4.38 -11.61
CA ARG A 75 -12.78 -3.95 -12.83
C ARG A 75 -14.01 -4.79 -13.11
N ASP A 76 -13.92 -6.10 -12.92
CA ASP A 76 -15.03 -7.01 -13.16
C ASP A 76 -16.17 -6.84 -12.13
N GLU A 77 -15.84 -6.70 -10.84
CA GLU A 77 -16.86 -6.63 -9.78
C GLU A 77 -17.49 -5.25 -9.60
N LEU A 78 -16.77 -4.17 -9.94
CA LEU A 78 -17.21 -2.80 -9.68
C LEU A 78 -17.52 -2.00 -10.96
N ASP A 79 -17.72 -2.69 -12.09
CA ASP A 79 -18.09 -2.11 -13.39
C ASP A 79 -17.07 -1.07 -13.88
N ASP A 80 -15.82 -1.53 -14.04
CA ASP A 80 -14.67 -0.78 -14.56
C ASP A 80 -14.43 0.58 -13.84
N PRO A 81 -14.18 0.59 -12.52
CA PRO A 81 -13.96 1.82 -11.80
C PRO A 81 -12.58 2.41 -12.11
N VAL A 82 -12.41 3.70 -11.83
CA VAL A 82 -11.08 4.32 -11.77
C VAL A 82 -10.40 3.88 -10.48
N ILE A 83 -9.32 3.12 -10.59
CA ILE A 83 -8.47 2.77 -9.43
C ILE A 83 -7.57 3.97 -9.14
N VAL A 84 -7.77 4.59 -7.98
CA VAL A 84 -7.08 5.82 -7.57
C VAL A 84 -5.78 5.49 -6.85
N ASP A 85 -5.83 4.52 -5.94
CA ASP A 85 -4.72 4.11 -5.09
C ASP A 85 -4.86 2.63 -4.72
N PHE A 86 -3.72 1.96 -4.52
CA PHE A 86 -3.62 0.62 -3.96
C PHE A 86 -2.59 0.62 -2.83
N ALA A 87 -2.98 0.13 -1.65
CA ALA A 87 -2.13 0.10 -0.47
C ALA A 87 -1.91 -1.32 0.06
N VAL A 88 -0.70 -1.51 0.59
CA VAL A 88 -0.27 -2.69 1.33
C VAL A 88 0.10 -2.23 2.73
N GLN A 89 -0.49 -2.83 3.75
CA GLN A 89 -0.33 -2.41 5.15
C GLN A 89 -0.01 -3.60 6.05
N GLY A 90 0.74 -3.33 7.12
CA GLY A 90 0.91 -4.28 8.21
C GLY A 90 -0.41 -4.55 8.92
N GLY A 91 -0.77 -5.82 9.06
CA GLY A 91 -1.99 -6.28 9.70
C GLY A 91 -1.73 -7.02 11.01
N PRO A 92 -2.78 -7.20 11.84
CA PRO A 92 -2.65 -7.92 13.10
C PRO A 92 -2.17 -9.35 12.87
N ASP A 93 -1.51 -9.91 13.89
CA ASP A 93 -0.99 -11.28 13.88
C ASP A 93 0.02 -11.56 12.73
N GLY A 94 0.71 -10.52 12.23
CA GLY A 94 1.69 -10.62 11.14
C GLY A 94 1.05 -10.86 9.77
N THR A 95 -0.21 -10.44 9.59
CA THR A 95 -0.89 -10.51 8.29
C THR A 95 -0.54 -9.28 7.44
N VAL A 96 -0.74 -9.40 6.13
CA VAL A 96 -0.66 -8.26 5.20
C VAL A 96 -2.08 -7.89 4.78
N ILE A 97 -2.39 -6.60 4.87
CA ILE A 97 -3.68 -6.04 4.45
C ILE A 97 -3.49 -5.38 3.09
N TYR A 98 -4.45 -5.63 2.20
CA TYR A 98 -4.51 -5.00 0.88
C TYR A 98 -5.80 -4.20 0.77
N ASP A 99 -5.71 -2.97 0.31
CA ASP A 99 -6.88 -2.18 -0.01
C ASP A 99 -6.68 -1.33 -1.27
N ALA A 100 -7.79 -0.97 -1.89
CA ALA A 100 -7.81 -0.06 -3.02
C ALA A 100 -8.83 1.05 -2.80
N THR A 101 -8.45 2.28 -3.13
CA THR A 101 -9.40 3.37 -3.30
C THR A 101 -9.83 3.40 -4.77
N VAL A 102 -11.14 3.27 -5.01
CA VAL A 102 -11.71 3.29 -6.35
C VAL A 102 -12.80 4.36 -6.48
N ALA A 103 -12.90 4.97 -7.65
CA ALA A 103 -13.87 6.00 -7.97
C ALA A 103 -14.75 5.57 -9.15
N SER A 104 -16.06 5.77 -9.01
CA SER A 104 -17.02 5.60 -10.11
C SER A 104 -17.07 6.86 -10.98
N GLU A 105 -17.46 6.71 -12.25
CA GLU A 105 -17.72 7.85 -13.15
C GLU A 105 -18.80 8.80 -12.62
N ASN A 106 -19.69 8.30 -11.76
CA ASN A 106 -20.77 9.06 -11.13
C ASN A 106 -20.31 9.80 -9.86
N GLY A 107 -19.03 9.73 -9.50
CA GLY A 107 -18.43 10.52 -8.41
C GLY A 107 -18.46 9.87 -7.02
N GLY A 108 -18.95 8.63 -6.89
CA GLY A 108 -18.83 7.85 -5.65
C GLY A 108 -17.42 7.29 -5.49
N VAL A 109 -16.87 7.34 -4.27
CA VAL A 109 -15.54 6.80 -3.93
C VAL A 109 -15.70 5.71 -2.87
N LEU A 110 -15.02 4.59 -3.07
CA LEU A 110 -15.03 3.43 -2.21
C LEU A 110 -13.61 3.10 -1.75
N LEU A 111 -13.48 2.74 -0.48
CA LEU A 111 -12.36 1.99 0.05
C LEU A 111 -12.74 0.50 0.01
N VAL A 112 -11.93 -0.30 -0.68
CA VAL A 112 -12.19 -1.72 -0.93
C VAL A 112 -11.10 -2.53 -0.24
N LEU A 113 -11.48 -3.35 0.74
CA LEU A 113 -10.59 -4.31 1.39
C LEU A 113 -10.50 -5.57 0.53
N LEU A 114 -9.28 -6.04 0.29
CA LEU A 114 -8.98 -7.10 -0.66
C LEU A 114 -8.28 -8.29 0.01
N GLY A 115 -8.59 -9.49 -0.47
CA GLY A 115 -7.78 -10.68 -0.26
C GLY A 115 -6.55 -10.68 -1.17
N ALA A 116 -5.55 -11.48 -0.82
CA ALA A 116 -4.33 -11.64 -1.62
C ALA A 116 -4.62 -12.17 -3.04
N ASP A 117 -5.74 -12.86 -3.20
CA ASP A 117 -6.25 -13.41 -4.46
C ASP A 117 -7.17 -12.45 -5.23
N GLY A 118 -7.35 -11.20 -4.77
CA GLY A 118 -8.23 -10.20 -5.38
C GLY A 118 -9.66 -10.18 -4.87
N GLN A 119 -10.03 -11.14 -4.02
CA GLN A 119 -11.39 -11.22 -3.48
C GLN A 119 -11.76 -9.94 -2.73
N ILE A 120 -12.91 -9.34 -3.05
CA ILE A 120 -13.45 -8.23 -2.26
C ILE A 120 -13.95 -8.77 -0.91
N LEU A 121 -13.27 -8.38 0.18
CA LEU A 121 -13.60 -8.77 1.55
C LEU A 121 -14.55 -7.77 2.22
N GLY A 122 -14.50 -6.50 1.80
CA GLY A 122 -15.33 -5.45 2.36
C GLY A 122 -15.25 -4.15 1.55
N VAL A 123 -16.28 -3.32 1.67
CA VAL A 123 -16.37 -2.03 0.98
C VAL A 123 -16.91 -0.98 1.93
N GLN A 124 -16.29 0.19 1.94
CA GLN A 124 -16.75 1.36 2.69
C GLN A 124 -16.81 2.60 1.77
N GLY A 125 -17.93 3.34 1.83
CA GLY A 125 -18.03 4.65 1.17
C GLY A 125 -17.23 5.71 1.91
N GLN A 126 -16.55 6.58 1.15
CA GLN A 126 -15.79 7.73 1.63
C GLN A 126 -16.65 9.00 1.68
#